data_AF-A0A8S8Z6R7-F1
#
_entry.id   AF-A0A8S8Z6R7-F1
#
_cell.length_a   1.000
_cell.length_b   1.000
_cell.length_c   1.000
_cell.angle_alpha   90.00
_cell.angle_beta   90.00
_cell.angle_gamma   90.00
#
_symmetry.space_group_name_H-M   'P 1'
#
loop_
_entity.id
_entity.type
_entity.pdbx_description
1 polymer ?
#
loop_
_entity_poly.entity_id
_entity_poly.type
_entity_poly.pdbx_seq_one_letter_code
_entity_poly.pdbx_strand_id
1 'polypeptide(L)'
;MVNLASSCKEFFVDMSIDSVGYGAGTKDFDGFANVLKIIQGKSNETLDRDSVKILETNLDDVSGEVIANTIEKLMENGAKDVTVTQAITKKGRPTQLISVICNVQNTNSLLNILISETRTLGVRIRTSERYIVPRKILESDVTLENQKFPYTLQNL
;
A
#
# COMPACT_ATOMS: atom_id res chain seq x y z
N MET A 1 -20.08 20.78 -10.33
CA MET A 1 -18.76 21.17 -9.82
C MET A 1 -17.74 20.36 -10.61
N VAL A 2 -16.98 20.99 -11.51
CA VAL A 2 -16.00 20.30 -12.37
C VAL A 2 -14.65 20.40 -11.67
N ASN A 3 -14.15 19.29 -11.15
CA ASN A 3 -12.80 19.23 -10.60
C ASN A 3 -11.83 18.87 -11.73
N LEU A 4 -10.79 19.68 -11.91
CA LEU A 4 -9.71 19.44 -12.87
C LEU A 4 -8.71 18.37 -12.40
N ALA A 5 -8.81 17.93 -11.15
CA ALA A 5 -7.90 16.97 -10.54
C ALA A 5 -8.66 15.91 -9.72
N SER A 6 -8.11 14.70 -9.69
CA SER A 6 -8.61 13.57 -8.89
C SER A 6 -8.05 13.53 -7.46
N SER A 7 -7.00 14.31 -7.17
CA SER A 7 -6.38 14.43 -5.85
C SER A 7 -5.78 15.82 -5.63
N CYS A 8 -5.59 16.22 -4.37
CA CYS A 8 -4.95 17.46 -3.97
C CYS A 8 -3.69 17.13 -3.17
N LYS A 9 -2.58 17.81 -3.47
CA LYS A 9 -1.31 17.70 -2.71
C LYS A 9 -1.00 19.04 -2.07
N GLU A 10 -0.48 19.03 -0.84
CA GLU A 10 -0.09 20.26 -0.13
C GLU A 10 1.18 20.90 -0.70
N PHE A 11 2.03 20.12 -1.38
CA PHE A 11 3.31 20.56 -1.92
C PHE A 11 3.48 20.19 -3.39
N PHE A 12 4.30 20.96 -4.11
CA PHE A 12 4.68 20.65 -5.49
C PHE A 12 5.44 19.32 -5.56
N VAL A 13 5.11 18.53 -6.57
CA VAL A 13 5.83 17.30 -6.91
C VAL A 13 7.09 17.68 -7.67
N ASP A 14 8.19 16.98 -7.42
CA ASP A 14 9.36 17.07 -8.28
C ASP A 14 8.99 16.58 -9.69
N MET A 15 9.02 17.49 -10.66
CA MET A 15 8.53 17.24 -12.02
C MET A 15 9.30 18.04 -13.06
N SER A 16 9.43 17.47 -14.24
CA SER A 16 9.82 18.18 -15.45
C SER A 16 8.58 18.89 -16.00
N ILE A 17 8.66 20.21 -16.13
CA ILE A 17 7.54 21.04 -16.58
C ILE A 17 7.51 21.04 -18.11
N ASP A 18 6.41 20.59 -18.70
CA ASP A 18 6.15 20.66 -20.14
C ASP A 18 5.50 22.00 -20.51
N SER A 19 4.51 22.46 -19.71
CA SER A 19 3.84 23.75 -19.95
C SER A 19 3.22 24.34 -18.67
N VAL A 20 2.97 25.66 -18.70
CA VAL A 20 2.31 26.39 -17.62
C VAL A 20 1.21 27.27 -18.20
N GLY A 21 0.00 27.17 -17.65
CA GLY A 21 -1.15 27.99 -18.00
C GLY A 21 -1.60 28.84 -16.82
N TYR A 22 -2.11 30.04 -17.11
CA TYR A 22 -2.74 30.92 -16.14
C TYR A 22 -4.15 31.29 -16.63
N GLY A 23 -5.10 31.36 -15.70
CA GLY A 23 -6.45 31.84 -15.96
C GLY A 23 -6.91 32.75 -14.84
N ALA A 24 -7.54 33.87 -15.18
CA ALA A 24 -8.19 34.73 -14.21
C ALA A 24 -9.68 34.41 -14.15
N GLY A 25 -10.22 34.27 -12.94
CA GLY A 25 -11.65 34.21 -12.73
C GLY A 25 -12.28 35.59 -12.84
N THR A 26 -13.58 35.64 -13.12
CA THR A 26 -14.34 36.89 -13.28
C THR A 26 -14.76 37.55 -11.96
N LYS A 27 -14.59 36.84 -10.84
CA LYS A 27 -14.95 37.35 -9.51
C LYS A 27 -13.78 38.10 -8.88
N ASP A 28 -14.05 39.28 -8.37
CA ASP A 28 -13.08 40.08 -7.62
C ASP A 28 -13.12 39.74 -6.13
N PHE A 29 -11.96 39.63 -5.50
CA PHE A 29 -11.83 39.32 -4.08
C PHE A 29 -10.93 40.35 -3.41
N ASP A 30 -11.35 40.83 -2.24
CA ASP A 30 -10.54 41.79 -1.49
C ASP A 30 -9.31 41.08 -0.89
N GLY A 31 -8.13 41.64 -1.15
CA GLY A 31 -6.86 41.17 -0.62
C GLY A 31 -6.16 40.01 -1.35
N PHE A 32 -6.73 39.42 -2.42
CA PHE A 32 -6.03 38.40 -3.22
C PHE A 32 -6.55 38.25 -4.67
N ALA A 33 -5.65 37.88 -5.59
CA ALA A 33 -5.98 37.71 -6.99
C ALA A 33 -6.75 36.40 -7.26
N ASN A 34 -7.84 36.49 -8.03
CA ASN A 34 -8.61 35.32 -8.50
C ASN A 34 -7.92 34.66 -9.70
N VAL A 35 -6.80 33.98 -9.46
CA VAL A 35 -6.00 33.34 -10.52
C VAL A 35 -5.88 31.84 -10.29
N LEU A 36 -6.03 31.07 -11.37
CA LEU A 36 -5.72 29.65 -11.45
C LEU A 36 -4.41 29.49 -12.22
N LYS A 37 -3.48 28.70 -11.67
CA LYS A 37 -2.28 28.25 -12.36
C LYS A 37 -2.38 26.75 -12.60
N ILE A 38 -2.16 26.32 -13.84
CA ILE A 38 -2.06 24.92 -14.21
C ILE A 38 -0.61 24.66 -14.63
N ILE A 39 0.00 23.60 -14.10
CA ILE A 39 1.31 23.13 -14.51
C ILE A 39 1.11 21.72 -15.08
N GLN A 40 1.50 21.54 -16.33
CA GLN A 40 1.53 20.24 -16.98
C GLN A 40 2.98 19.78 -17.09
N GLY A 41 3.22 18.51 -16.83
CA GLY A 41 4.54 17.92 -16.94
C GLY A 41 4.56 16.49 -16.48
N LYS A 42 5.77 15.94 -16.35
CA LYS A 42 6.00 14.56 -15.93
C LYS A 42 6.67 14.54 -14.59
N SER A 43 6.15 13.74 -13.66
CA SER A 43 6.82 13.49 -12.39
C SER A 43 8.23 12.97 -12.65
N ASN A 44 9.21 13.53 -11.96
CA ASN A 44 10.58 12.99 -11.95
C ASN A 44 10.70 11.82 -10.96
N GLU A 45 9.65 11.53 -10.19
CA GLU A 45 9.60 10.37 -9.31
C GLU A 45 9.64 9.08 -10.14
N THR A 46 10.68 8.28 -9.94
CA THR A 46 10.83 6.95 -10.55
C THR A 46 10.11 5.85 -9.76
N LEU A 47 9.71 6.16 -8.53
CA LEU A 47 9.00 5.28 -7.62
C LEU A 47 7.61 5.81 -7.36
N ASP A 48 6.62 4.93 -7.44
CA ASP A 48 5.27 5.21 -6.98
C ASP A 48 5.28 5.29 -5.45
N ARG A 49 4.40 6.12 -4.88
CA ARG A 49 4.15 6.15 -3.43
C ARG A 49 2.75 5.66 -3.13
N ASP A 50 2.62 4.72 -2.21
CA ASP A 50 1.34 4.38 -1.59
C ASP A 50 1.43 4.40 -0.06
N SER A 51 0.28 4.16 0.57
CA SER A 51 0.20 3.95 1.99
C SER A 51 -0.53 2.66 2.29
N VAL A 52 -0.02 1.94 3.27
CA VAL A 52 -0.57 0.68 3.76
C VAL A 52 -0.87 0.77 5.26
N LYS A 53 -1.75 -0.09 5.73
CA LYS A 53 -1.96 -0.35 7.15
C LYS A 53 -1.18 -1.57 7.56
N ILE A 54 -0.57 -1.50 8.74
CA ILE A 54 0.11 -2.62 9.37
C ILE A 54 -0.63 -2.93 10.66
N LEU A 55 -1.18 -4.14 10.75
CA LEU A 55 -1.94 -4.66 11.88
C LEU A 55 -1.08 -5.66 12.63
N GLU A 56 -0.92 -5.49 13.93
CA GLU A 56 -0.03 -6.30 14.75
C GLU A 56 -0.66 -6.76 16.07
N THR A 57 -0.44 -8.03 16.41
CA THR A 57 -0.81 -8.60 17.70
C THR A 57 0.24 -9.62 18.15
N ASN A 58 0.43 -9.72 19.47
CA ASN A 58 1.25 -10.76 20.08
C ASN A 58 0.32 -11.90 20.51
N LEU A 59 0.71 -13.14 20.24
CA LEU A 59 -0.02 -14.34 20.59
C LEU A 59 0.88 -15.28 21.40
N ASP A 60 0.46 -15.66 22.61
CA ASP A 60 1.21 -16.57 23.49
C ASP A 60 0.50 -17.91 23.68
N ASP A 61 -0.84 -17.93 23.65
CA ASP A 61 -1.66 -19.13 23.88
C ASP A 61 -2.33 -19.67 22.61
N VAL A 62 -1.72 -19.48 21.43
CA VAL A 62 -2.27 -19.90 20.12
C VAL A 62 -1.37 -20.94 19.45
N SER A 63 -1.97 -22.03 18.95
CA SER A 63 -1.24 -23.09 18.27
C SER A 63 -0.75 -22.69 16.88
N GLY A 64 0.30 -23.34 16.39
CA GLY A 64 0.82 -23.12 15.04
C GLY A 64 -0.21 -23.39 13.93
N GLU A 65 -1.10 -24.36 14.12
CA GLU A 65 -2.18 -24.68 13.18
C GLU A 65 -3.19 -23.52 13.06
N VAL A 66 -3.58 -22.92 14.19
CA VAL A 66 -4.47 -21.74 14.19
C VAL A 66 -3.79 -20.58 13.49
N ILE A 67 -2.50 -20.36 13.73
CA ILE A 67 -1.72 -19.32 13.07
C ILE A 67 -1.67 -19.57 11.56
N ALA A 68 -1.37 -20.79 11.11
CA ALA A 68 -1.32 -21.14 9.70
C ALA A 68 -2.66 -20.89 8.99
N ASN A 69 -3.76 -21.39 9.55
CA ASN A 69 -5.10 -21.12 9.02
C ASN A 69 -5.47 -19.62 9.04
N THR A 70 -5.03 -18.87 10.06
CA THR A 70 -5.24 -17.42 10.11
C THR A 70 -4.52 -16.72 8.96
N ILE A 71 -3.27 -17.12 8.66
CA ILE A 71 -2.49 -16.57 7.53
C ILE A 71 -3.23 -16.80 6.23
N GLU A 72 -3.69 -18.02 5.96
CA GLU A 72 -4.43 -18.36 4.74
C GLU A 72 -5.68 -17.48 4.57
N LYS A 73 -6.53 -17.40 5.60
CA LYS A 73 -7.73 -16.57 5.59
C LYS A 73 -7.44 -15.09 5.36
N LEU A 74 -6.39 -14.56 5.99
CA LEU A 74 -5.99 -13.16 5.79
C LEU A 74 -5.53 -12.90 4.35
N MET A 75 -4.73 -13.80 3.78
CA MET A 75 -4.26 -13.69 2.41
C MET A 75 -5.42 -13.76 1.41
N GLU A 76 -6.35 -14.69 1.58
CA GLU A 76 -7.56 -14.82 0.76
C GLU A 76 -8.46 -13.58 0.82
N ASN A 77 -8.48 -12.89 1.97
CA ASN A 77 -9.29 -11.67 2.18
C ASN A 77 -8.54 -10.37 1.86
N GLY A 78 -7.42 -10.46 1.13
CA GLY A 78 -6.74 -9.30 0.57
C GLY A 78 -5.73 -8.64 1.50
N ALA A 79 -5.10 -9.40 2.41
CA ALA A 79 -3.81 -9.02 2.95
C ALA A 79 -2.78 -8.96 1.81
N LYS A 80 -1.93 -7.93 1.83
CA LYS A 80 -0.79 -7.79 0.91
C LYS A 80 0.36 -8.69 1.33
N ASP A 81 0.55 -8.86 2.63
CA ASP A 81 1.59 -9.69 3.23
C ASP A 81 1.21 -10.04 4.67
N VAL A 82 1.66 -11.21 5.14
CA VAL A 82 1.50 -11.66 6.52
C VAL A 82 2.80 -12.33 6.98
N THR A 83 3.37 -11.81 8.06
CA THR A 83 4.61 -12.35 8.66
C THR A 83 4.36 -12.75 10.12
N VAL A 84 5.03 -13.82 10.56
CA VAL A 84 5.05 -14.26 11.95
C VAL A 84 6.48 -14.23 12.48
N THR A 85 6.69 -13.51 13.57
CA THR A 85 8.01 -13.37 14.22
C THR A 85 7.98 -13.92 15.64
N GLN A 86 8.94 -14.78 15.97
CA GLN A 86 9.14 -15.30 17.31
C GLN A 86 9.65 -14.21 18.26
N ALA A 87 9.10 -14.10 19.46
CA ALA A 87 9.50 -13.13 20.47
C ALA A 87 9.39 -13.68 21.90
N ILE A 88 10.03 -13.02 22.86
CA ILE A 88 9.88 -13.29 24.30
C ILE A 88 9.25 -12.05 24.95
N THR A 89 8.25 -12.26 25.80
CA THR A 89 7.57 -11.17 26.52
C THR A 89 7.79 -11.26 28.03
N LYS A 90 7.09 -10.40 28.80
CA LYS A 90 7.21 -10.34 30.27
C LYS A 90 7.13 -11.73 30.89
N LYS A 91 7.88 -11.95 31.97
CA LYS A 91 7.99 -13.25 32.66
C LYS A 91 8.59 -14.36 31.78
N GLY A 92 9.33 -14.00 30.72
CA GLY A 92 10.05 -14.95 29.86
C GLY A 92 9.14 -15.81 28.98
N ARG A 93 7.91 -15.36 28.71
CA ARG A 93 6.94 -16.14 27.93
C ARG A 93 7.25 -16.06 26.43
N PRO A 94 7.44 -17.19 25.72
CA PRO A 94 7.50 -17.22 24.27
C PRO A 94 6.17 -16.76 23.65
N THR A 95 6.26 -15.96 22.60
CA THR A 95 5.09 -15.39 21.88
C THR A 95 5.38 -15.29 20.38
N GLN A 96 4.33 -15.27 19.57
CA GLN A 96 4.37 -14.97 18.14
C GLN A 96 3.82 -13.56 17.91
N LEU A 97 4.59 -12.68 17.25
CA LEU A 97 4.08 -11.45 16.68
C LEU A 97 3.58 -11.74 15.27
N ILE A 98 2.27 -11.61 15.05
CA ILE A 98 1.69 -11.58 13.71
C ILE A 98 1.68 -10.13 13.24
N SER A 99 2.18 -9.88 12.02
CA SER A 99 2.14 -8.59 11.33
C SER A 99 1.48 -8.76 9.97
N VAL A 100 0.41 -8.01 9.73
CA VAL A 100 -0.39 -8.05 8.51
C VAL A 100 -0.30 -6.71 7.81
N ILE A 101 0.15 -6.70 6.55
CA ILE A 101 0.16 -5.50 5.71
C ILE A 101 -1.08 -5.54 4.82
N CYS A 102 -1.85 -4.45 4.77
CA CYS A 102 -3.04 -4.39 3.91
C CYS A 102 -3.35 -2.97 3.42
N ASN A 103 -4.27 -2.88 2.48
CA ASN A 103 -4.84 -1.60 2.06
C ASN A 103 -5.80 -1.05 3.13
N VAL A 104 -5.97 0.27 3.16
CA VAL A 104 -6.87 0.95 4.10
C VAL A 104 -8.31 0.40 4.03
N GLN A 105 -8.77 0.06 2.82
CA GLN A 105 -10.12 -0.46 2.57
C GLN A 105 -10.35 -1.83 3.23
N ASN A 106 -9.30 -2.65 3.35
CA ASN A 106 -9.40 -4.01 3.89
C ASN A 106 -9.17 -4.07 5.41
N THR A 107 -8.81 -2.95 6.03
CA THR A 107 -8.33 -2.93 7.43
C THR A 107 -9.34 -3.50 8.42
N ASN A 108 -10.61 -3.08 8.35
CA ASN A 108 -11.63 -3.56 9.29
C ASN A 108 -11.96 -5.04 9.09
N SER A 109 -11.99 -5.51 7.83
CA SER A 109 -12.24 -6.92 7.52
C SER A 109 -11.14 -7.82 8.08
N LEU A 110 -9.88 -7.48 7.80
CA LEU A 110 -8.73 -8.24 8.26
C LEU A 110 -8.56 -8.18 9.79
N LEU A 111 -8.89 -7.04 10.40
CA LEU A 111 -8.92 -6.91 11.86
C LEU A 111 -9.94 -7.86 12.49
N ASN A 112 -11.14 -7.98 11.91
CA ASN A 112 -12.16 -8.90 12.39
C ASN A 112 -11.70 -10.35 12.28
N ILE A 113 -11.09 -10.74 11.16
CA ILE A 113 -10.51 -12.09 10.97
C ILE A 113 -9.43 -12.35 12.02
N LEU A 114 -8.51 -11.42 12.22
CA LEU A 114 -7.42 -11.58 13.19
C LEU A 114 -7.98 -11.80 14.60
N ILE A 115 -8.98 -11.02 15.02
CA ILE A 115 -9.61 -11.16 16.34
C ILE A 115 -10.40 -12.47 16.44
N SER A 116 -11.19 -12.83 15.43
CA SER A 116 -12.04 -14.03 15.49
C SER A 116 -11.23 -15.33 15.50
N GLU A 117 -10.18 -15.40 14.69
CA GLU A 117 -9.37 -16.62 14.57
C GLU A 117 -8.42 -16.79 15.77
N THR A 118 -7.77 -15.70 16.21
CA THR A 118 -6.74 -15.78 17.26
C THR A 118 -7.27 -15.56 18.67
N ARG A 119 -8.50 -15.02 18.79
CA ARG A 119 -9.10 -14.58 20.07
C ARG A 119 -8.25 -13.56 20.82
N THR A 120 -7.38 -12.82 20.13
CA THR A 120 -6.64 -11.71 20.73
C THR A 120 -7.60 -10.63 21.24
N LEU A 121 -7.22 -9.99 22.34
CA LEU A 121 -7.99 -8.90 22.95
C LEU A 121 -7.75 -7.55 22.29
N GLY A 122 -6.74 -7.44 21.41
CA GLY A 122 -6.43 -6.17 20.77
C GLY A 122 -5.42 -6.30 19.64
N VAL A 123 -5.53 -5.36 18.69
CA VAL A 123 -4.67 -5.26 17.52
C VAL A 123 -4.15 -3.82 17.43
N ARG A 124 -2.84 -3.66 17.30
CA ARG A 124 -2.21 -2.36 17.06
C ARG A 124 -2.23 -2.08 15.57
N ILE A 125 -2.58 -0.86 15.18
CA ILE A 125 -2.62 -0.45 13.78
C ILE A 125 -1.72 0.76 13.59
N ARG A 126 -0.85 0.71 12.59
CA ARG A 126 -0.11 1.89 12.12
C ARG A 126 -0.31 2.09 10.63
N THR A 127 -0.23 3.35 10.20
CA THR A 127 -0.09 3.71 8.79
C THR A 127 1.38 3.72 8.44
N SER A 128 1.76 3.10 7.32
CA SER A 128 3.11 3.20 6.77
C SER A 128 3.03 3.77 5.37
N GLU A 129 3.88 4.74 5.07
CA GLU A 129 4.18 5.12 3.70
C GLU A 129 5.09 4.07 3.08
N ARG A 130 4.97 3.90 1.76
CA ARG A 130 5.78 2.95 1.01
C ARG A 130 6.08 3.49 -0.37
N TYR A 131 7.34 3.34 -0.77
CA TYR A 131 7.79 3.54 -2.13
C TYR A 131 7.74 2.20 -2.88
N ILE A 132 7.26 2.22 -4.11
CA ILE A 132 7.03 1.04 -4.93
C ILE A 132 7.65 1.27 -6.30
N VAL A 133 8.33 0.25 -6.82
CA VAL A 133 8.72 0.27 -8.22
C VAL A 133 7.51 -0.10 -9.09
N PRO A 134 7.14 0.71 -10.10
CA PRO A 134 6.07 0.36 -11.02
C PRO A 134 6.34 -1.00 -11.67
N ARG A 135 5.49 -1.99 -11.40
CA ARG A 135 5.67 -3.32 -11.98
C ARG A 135 5.31 -3.29 -13.46
N LYS A 136 6.26 -3.73 -14.30
CA LYS A 136 6.00 -4.03 -15.71
C LYS A 136 6.13 -5.53 -15.92
N ILE A 137 5.01 -6.13 -16.33
CA ILE A 137 4.98 -7.54 -16.76
C ILE A 137 5.30 -7.55 -18.25
N LEU A 138 6.36 -8.25 -18.63
CA LEU A 138 6.77 -8.43 -20.01
C LEU A 138 6.57 -9.90 -20.39
N GLU A 139 5.78 -10.14 -21.43
CA GLU A 139 5.65 -11.45 -22.05
C GLU A 139 6.72 -11.57 -23.14
N SER A 140 7.40 -12.71 -23.19
CA SER A 140 8.44 -13.00 -24.18
C SER A 140 8.49 -14.50 -24.44
N ASP A 141 9.16 -14.91 -25.51
CA ASP A 141 9.39 -16.32 -25.83
C ASP A 141 10.85 -16.68 -25.52
N VAL A 142 11.10 -17.80 -24.82
CA VAL A 142 12.42 -18.44 -24.84
C VAL A 142 12.36 -19.61 -25.81
N THR A 143 13.34 -19.69 -26.72
CA THR A 143 13.52 -20.86 -27.56
C THR A 143 14.53 -21.80 -26.91
N LEU A 144 14.09 -23.02 -26.59
CA LEU A 144 14.95 -24.12 -26.14
C LEU A 144 14.80 -25.26 -27.15
N GLU A 145 15.91 -25.77 -27.68
CA GLU A 145 15.92 -26.91 -28.61
C GLU A 145 14.93 -26.76 -29.80
N ASN A 146 14.91 -25.56 -30.42
CA ASN A 146 13.99 -25.17 -31.49
C ASN A 146 12.49 -25.16 -31.13
N GLN A 147 12.14 -25.29 -29.85
CA GLN A 147 10.78 -25.13 -29.35
C GLN A 147 10.65 -23.81 -28.60
N LYS A 148 9.56 -23.07 -28.86
CA LYS A 148 9.26 -21.81 -28.19
C LYS A 148 8.42 -22.05 -26.95
N PHE A 149 8.83 -21.47 -25.84
CA PHE A 149 8.11 -21.48 -24.58
C PHE A 149 7.79 -20.04 -24.16
N PRO A 150 6.51 -19.71 -23.91
CA PRO A 150 6.16 -18.41 -23.37
C PRO A 150 6.73 -18.28 -21.96
N TYR A 151 7.33 -17.15 -21.66
CA TYR A 151 7.81 -16.81 -20.32
C TYR A 151 7.45 -15.38 -19.95
N THR A 152 7.19 -15.17 -18.67
CA THR A 152 6.84 -13.88 -18.12
C THR A 152 8.00 -13.34 -17.29
N LEU A 153 8.52 -12.18 -17.68
CA LEU A 153 9.48 -11.42 -16.87
C LEU A 153 8.74 -10.40 -16.03
N GLN A 154 9.08 -10.37 -14.74
CA GLN A 154 8.79 -9.23 -13.86
C GLN A 154 10.12 -8.50 -13.64
N ASN A 155 10.27 -7.31 -14.22
CA ASN A 155 11.35 -6.42 -13.79
C ASN A 155 10.99 -5.83 -12.42
N LEU A 156 11.91 -5.97 -11.46
CA LEU A 156 11.89 -5.28 -10.16
C LEU A 156 12.49 -3.87 -10.29
#